data_AF-A0AAD9VJC7-F1
#
_entry.id   AF-A0AAD9VJC7-F1
#
_cell.length_a   1.000
_cell.length_b   1.000
_cell.length_c   1.000
_cell.angle_alpha   90.00
_cell.angle_beta   90.00
_cell.angle_gamma   90.00
#
_symmetry.space_group_name_H-M   'P 1'
#
loop_
_entity.id
_entity.type
_entity.pdbx_description
1 polymer ?
#
loop_
_entity_poly.entity_id
_entity_poly.type
_entity_poly.pdbx_seq_one_letter_code
_entity_poly.pdbx_strand_id
1 'polypeptide(L)'
;MLRKITTTTIFLLIFVYCRAQEDLCAERQPQKLSNAIDDCRPHNTTAKVCNDRGECICGFCVCFYRPDPAERIYGKYCECDNYSCDRAAGKLCSGHGVCDCGACRCFDGWTGTACECNATTLTCIDPQNREKKCNDHGDCLCGECHCHADEHGKYVGKYCESYTKYENSTEVNN
;
A
#
# COMPACT_ATOMS: atom_id res chain seq x y z
N MET A 1 48.99 -20.07 8.09
CA MET A 1 48.71 -21.35 7.38
C MET A 1 47.22 -21.40 7.04
N LEU A 2 46.83 -21.15 5.79
CA LEU A 2 45.45 -21.40 5.35
C LEU A 2 45.31 -22.89 5.00
N ARG A 3 44.44 -23.61 5.73
CA ARG A 3 44.09 -25.00 5.41
C ARG A 3 43.31 -25.00 4.08
N LYS A 4 43.86 -25.65 3.05
CA LYS A 4 43.17 -25.85 1.76
C LYS A 4 42.00 -26.82 1.98
N ILE A 5 40.79 -26.34 1.78
CA ILE A 5 39.58 -27.18 1.78
C ILE A 5 39.64 -28.02 0.50
N THR A 6 39.65 -29.35 0.62
CA THR A 6 39.68 -30.23 -0.56
C THR A 6 38.28 -30.33 -1.17
N THR A 7 38.21 -30.47 -2.49
CA THR A 7 36.96 -30.54 -3.26
C THR A 7 35.98 -31.59 -2.71
N THR A 8 36.49 -32.73 -2.23
CA THR A 8 35.70 -33.79 -1.58
C THR A 8 35.00 -33.31 -0.30
N THR A 9 35.65 -32.47 0.52
CA THR A 9 35.05 -31.86 1.72
C THR A 9 33.93 -30.88 1.37
N ILE A 10 34.10 -30.11 0.28
CA ILE A 10 33.07 -29.19 -0.21
C ILE A 10 31.86 -29.97 -0.72
N PHE A 11 32.08 -31.03 -1.51
CA PHE A 11 31.00 -31.91 -1.98
C PHE A 11 30.24 -32.58 -0.84
N LEU A 12 30.92 -33.05 0.21
CA LEU A 12 30.27 -33.61 1.40
C LEU A 12 29.44 -32.56 2.15
N LEU A 13 29.93 -31.33 2.31
CA LEU A 13 29.17 -30.26 2.92
C LEU A 13 27.93 -29.87 2.10
N ILE A 14 28.07 -29.80 0.77
CA ILE A 14 26.95 -29.56 -0.14
C ILE A 14 25.95 -30.73 -0.08
N PHE A 15 26.41 -31.98 -0.09
CA PHE A 15 25.53 -33.16 0.02
C PHE A 15 24.80 -33.22 1.35
N VAL A 16 25.48 -32.92 2.47
CA VAL A 16 24.87 -32.86 3.80
C VAL A 16 23.86 -31.73 3.88
N TYR A 17 24.16 -30.57 3.30
CA TYR A 17 23.22 -29.44 3.21
C TYR A 17 22.01 -29.76 2.29
N CYS A 18 22.24 -30.43 1.15
CA CYS A 18 21.18 -30.88 0.25
C CYS A 18 20.30 -31.95 0.90
N ARG A 19 20.87 -32.93 1.60
CA ARG A 19 20.11 -33.93 2.35
C ARG A 19 19.30 -33.29 3.48
N ALA A 20 19.89 -32.33 4.20
CA ALA A 20 19.15 -31.54 5.19
C ALA A 20 17.95 -30.78 4.59
N GLN A 21 18.01 -30.42 3.29
CA GLN A 21 16.91 -29.75 2.59
C GLN A 21 15.81 -30.72 2.12
N GLU A 22 16.13 -31.99 1.86
CA GLU A 22 15.15 -33.07 1.59
C GLU A 22 14.43 -33.53 2.88
N ASP A 23 15.10 -33.48 4.03
CA ASP A 23 14.57 -33.89 5.34
C ASP A 23 13.57 -32.87 5.95
N LEU A 24 13.65 -31.59 5.57
CA LEU A 24 12.74 -30.50 6.02
C LEU A 24 11.26 -30.76 5.66
N CYS A 25 11.03 -31.50 4.58
CA CYS A 25 9.70 -31.90 4.14
C CYS A 25 9.18 -33.16 4.83
N ALA A 26 10.07 -34.02 5.33
CA ALA A 26 9.74 -35.32 5.88
C ALA A 26 9.37 -35.28 7.38
N GLU A 27 9.87 -34.31 8.15
CA GLU A 27 9.67 -34.27 9.60
C GLU A 27 8.33 -33.70 10.09
N ARG A 28 7.52 -33.08 9.22
CA ARG A 28 6.31 -32.38 9.69
C ARG A 28 4.97 -33.12 9.57
N GLN A 29 4.82 -34.14 8.73
CA GLN A 29 3.52 -34.85 8.62
C GLN A 29 3.63 -36.32 8.15
N PRO A 30 3.59 -37.31 9.06
CA PRO A 30 3.57 -38.73 8.66
C PRO A 30 2.18 -39.29 8.26
N GLN A 31 1.10 -38.49 8.20
CA GLN A 31 -0.26 -39.01 7.95
C GLN A 31 -1.23 -38.09 7.18
N LYS A 32 -0.78 -37.32 6.18
CA LYS A 32 -1.74 -36.64 5.27
C LYS A 32 -1.39 -36.91 3.81
N LEU A 33 -2.07 -37.90 3.23
CA LEU A 33 -2.13 -38.13 1.79
C LEU A 33 -3.09 -37.11 1.15
N SER A 34 -2.85 -35.81 1.36
CA SER A 34 -3.42 -34.75 0.52
C SER A 34 -2.35 -34.35 -0.48
N ASN A 35 -2.74 -34.09 -1.74
CA ASN A 35 -1.81 -33.57 -2.74
C ASN A 35 -1.15 -32.32 -2.14
N ALA A 36 0.15 -32.36 -1.83
CA ALA A 36 0.86 -31.24 -1.22
C ALA A 36 0.77 -29.94 -2.06
N ILE A 37 0.43 -30.07 -3.35
CA ILE A 37 0.19 -28.96 -4.27
C ILE A 37 -1.14 -28.24 -3.99
N ASP A 38 -2.18 -28.97 -3.55
CA ASP A 38 -3.49 -28.38 -3.25
C ASP A 38 -3.46 -27.49 -2.00
N ASP A 39 -2.55 -27.75 -1.06
CA ASP A 39 -2.36 -26.95 0.16
C ASP A 39 -1.75 -25.56 -0.13
N CYS A 40 -1.22 -25.35 -1.34
CA CYS A 40 -0.62 -24.09 -1.82
C CYS A 40 -1.60 -23.19 -2.59
N ARG A 41 -2.89 -23.46 -2.48
CA ARG A 41 -3.97 -22.57 -2.96
C ARG A 41 -5.13 -22.58 -1.98
N PRO A 42 -5.97 -21.53 -1.94
CA PRO A 42 -7.20 -21.56 -1.18
C PRO A 42 -8.12 -22.71 -1.64
N HIS A 43 -8.66 -23.49 -0.69
CA HIS A 43 -9.60 -24.56 -1.00
C HIS A 43 -10.83 -24.04 -1.77
N ASN A 44 -11.34 -24.87 -2.68
CA ASN A 44 -12.52 -24.57 -3.51
C ASN A 44 -12.37 -23.32 -4.38
N THR A 45 -11.14 -22.95 -4.74
CA THR A 45 -10.88 -21.87 -5.69
C THR A 45 -10.18 -22.37 -6.93
N THR A 46 -10.35 -21.64 -8.03
CA THR A 46 -9.58 -21.79 -9.27
C THR A 46 -8.26 -21.00 -9.22
N ALA A 47 -7.88 -20.50 -8.04
CA ALA A 47 -6.65 -19.75 -7.86
C ALA A 47 -5.45 -20.63 -8.24
N LYS A 48 -4.48 -20.00 -8.89
CA LYS A 48 -3.24 -20.65 -9.27
C LYS A 48 -2.40 -20.95 -8.03
N VAL A 49 -1.61 -22.02 -8.11
CA VAL A 49 -0.72 -22.44 -7.02
C VAL A 49 0.23 -21.28 -6.70
N CYS A 50 0.25 -20.87 -5.43
CA CYS A 50 1.04 -19.73 -4.96
C CYS A 50 0.85 -18.43 -5.78
N ASN A 51 -0.34 -18.25 -6.39
CA ASN A 51 -0.65 -17.12 -7.29
C ASN A 51 0.37 -16.91 -8.42
N ASP A 52 1.06 -17.96 -8.88
CA ASP A 52 2.20 -17.91 -9.83
C ASP A 52 3.36 -17.00 -9.37
N ARG A 53 3.40 -16.68 -8.07
CA ARG A 53 4.34 -15.74 -7.44
C ARG A 53 5.24 -16.42 -6.42
N GLY A 54 5.33 -17.74 -6.47
CA GLY A 54 6.20 -18.55 -5.64
C GLY A 54 6.20 -20.01 -6.06
N GLU A 55 7.02 -20.80 -5.36
CA GLU A 55 7.11 -22.24 -5.52
C GLU A 55 6.38 -22.94 -4.38
N CYS A 56 5.61 -23.97 -4.70
CA CYS A 56 4.95 -24.80 -3.69
C CYS A 56 5.91 -25.91 -3.23
N ILE A 57 6.38 -25.79 -1.99
CA ILE A 57 7.30 -26.74 -1.38
C ILE A 57 6.62 -27.30 -0.14
N CYS A 58 6.24 -28.58 -0.23
CA CYS A 58 5.76 -29.37 0.91
C CYS A 58 4.51 -28.77 1.57
N GLY A 59 3.57 -28.28 0.75
CA GLY A 59 2.31 -27.68 1.19
C GLY A 59 2.40 -26.20 1.57
N PHE A 60 3.56 -25.57 1.42
CA PHE A 60 3.78 -24.16 1.71
C PHE A 60 4.30 -23.42 0.48
N CYS A 61 3.80 -22.20 0.29
CA CYS A 61 4.33 -21.33 -0.75
C CYS A 61 5.59 -20.61 -0.27
N VAL A 62 6.66 -20.74 -1.05
CA VAL A 62 7.88 -19.95 -0.94
C VAL A 62 7.82 -18.87 -2.02
N CYS A 63 7.58 -17.63 -1.61
CA CYS A 63 7.38 -16.52 -2.54
C CYS A 63 8.67 -16.09 -3.23
N PHE A 64 8.57 -15.65 -4.49
CA PHE A 64 9.72 -15.19 -5.25
C PHE A 64 10.29 -13.89 -4.68
N TYR A 65 11.61 -13.79 -4.69
CA TYR A 65 12.34 -12.57 -4.34
C TYR A 65 12.30 -11.55 -5.48
N ARG A 66 12.39 -10.27 -5.12
CA ARG A 66 12.44 -9.15 -6.05
C ARG A 66 13.86 -8.61 -6.18
N PRO A 67 14.22 -7.98 -7.32
CA PRO A 67 15.52 -7.33 -7.48
C PRO A 67 15.76 -6.20 -6.47
N ASP A 68 14.71 -5.45 -6.14
CA ASP A 68 14.74 -4.48 -5.06
C ASP A 68 14.48 -5.21 -3.71
N PRO A 69 15.42 -5.20 -2.76
CA PRO A 69 15.24 -5.85 -1.47
C PRO A 69 14.17 -5.20 -0.59
N ALA A 70 13.74 -3.97 -0.90
CA ALA A 70 12.62 -3.32 -0.22
C ALA A 70 11.26 -3.85 -0.74
N GLU A 71 11.22 -4.40 -1.94
CA GLU A 71 10.03 -5.02 -2.51
C GLU A 71 9.91 -6.48 -2.08
N ARG A 72 8.73 -6.87 -1.61
CA ARG A 72 8.47 -8.25 -1.17
C ARG A 72 7.10 -8.74 -1.60
N ILE A 73 7.07 -10.02 -1.95
CA ILE A 73 5.88 -10.83 -2.15
C ILE A 73 5.71 -11.67 -0.88
N TYR A 74 4.51 -11.70 -0.32
CA TYR A 74 4.20 -12.38 0.93
C TYR A 74 2.74 -12.85 0.96
N GLY A 75 2.33 -13.42 2.10
CA GLY A 75 1.03 -14.08 2.25
C GLY A 75 1.17 -15.59 2.17
N LYS A 76 0.13 -16.30 2.61
CA LYS A 76 0.17 -17.77 2.71
C LYS A 76 0.32 -18.43 1.33
N TYR A 77 -0.25 -17.79 0.32
CA TYR A 77 -0.27 -18.24 -1.06
C TYR A 77 0.45 -17.23 -1.97
N CYS A 78 1.34 -16.39 -1.43
CA CYS A 78 2.03 -15.33 -2.16
C CYS A 78 1.07 -14.35 -2.85
N GLU A 79 -0.07 -14.05 -2.24
CA GLU A 79 -1.15 -13.20 -2.75
C GLU A 79 -0.91 -11.70 -2.52
N CYS A 80 -0.05 -11.34 -1.57
CA CYS A 80 0.18 -9.96 -1.17
C CYS A 80 1.55 -9.45 -1.60
N ASP A 81 1.66 -8.15 -1.87
CA ASP A 81 2.93 -7.46 -2.05
C ASP A 81 2.84 -6.04 -1.51
N ASN A 82 4.00 -5.38 -1.39
CA ASN A 82 4.12 -4.04 -0.83
C ASN A 82 4.46 -2.97 -1.89
N TYR A 83 4.21 -3.23 -3.17
CA TYR A 83 4.59 -2.33 -4.27
C TYR A 83 3.48 -2.06 -5.30
N SER A 84 2.38 -2.82 -5.24
CA SER A 84 1.23 -2.71 -6.17
C SER A 84 0.06 -1.88 -5.62
N CYS A 85 0.28 -1.04 -4.62
CA CYS A 85 -0.74 -0.09 -4.14
C CYS A 85 -0.85 1.15 -5.04
N ASP A 86 -1.88 1.96 -4.78
CA ASP A 86 -2.14 3.19 -5.51
C ASP A 86 -0.99 4.20 -5.42
N ARG A 87 -0.89 5.00 -6.48
CA ARG A 87 0.12 6.06 -6.63
C ARG A 87 -0.57 7.38 -6.95
N ALA A 88 -0.19 8.45 -6.26
CA ALA A 88 -0.48 9.81 -6.67
C ALA A 88 0.84 10.54 -6.95
N ALA A 89 0.85 11.39 -7.99
CA ALA A 89 2.04 12.08 -8.48
C ALA A 89 3.26 11.14 -8.68
N GLY A 90 3.01 9.88 -9.10
CA GLY A 90 4.03 8.86 -9.35
C GLY A 90 4.58 8.15 -8.10
N LYS A 91 4.22 8.57 -6.88
CA LYS A 91 4.72 7.99 -5.64
C LYS A 91 3.76 6.97 -5.04
N LEU A 92 4.28 5.82 -4.62
CA LEU A 92 3.52 4.78 -3.91
C LEU A 92 2.99 5.33 -2.59
N CYS A 93 1.67 5.23 -2.38
CA CYS A 93 0.99 5.81 -1.23
C CYS A 93 1.36 7.28 -1.00
N SER A 94 1.63 8.03 -2.09
CA SER A 94 2.09 9.43 -2.08
C SER A 94 3.37 9.70 -1.27
N GLY A 95 4.05 8.67 -0.77
CA GLY A 95 5.10 8.80 0.24
C GLY A 95 4.58 9.05 1.67
N HIS A 96 3.28 8.97 1.88
CA HIS A 96 2.58 9.25 3.14
C HIS A 96 1.86 8.04 3.73
N GLY A 97 2.33 6.85 3.39
CA GLY A 97 1.81 5.61 3.93
C GLY A 97 2.68 4.41 3.64
N VAL A 98 2.27 3.26 4.16
CA VAL A 98 2.88 1.96 3.91
C VAL A 98 1.94 1.14 3.04
N CYS A 99 2.44 0.66 1.91
CA CYS A 99 1.69 -0.27 1.06
C CYS A 99 1.65 -1.67 1.72
N ASP A 100 0.45 -2.20 1.88
CA ASP A 100 0.20 -3.52 2.46
C ASP A 100 -0.90 -4.22 1.67
N CYS A 101 -0.52 -5.26 0.92
CA CYS A 101 -1.41 -6.13 0.16
C CYS A 101 -2.41 -5.37 -0.75
N GLY A 102 -1.90 -4.41 -1.52
CA GLY A 102 -2.70 -3.62 -2.46
C GLY A 102 -3.44 -2.43 -1.84
N ALA A 103 -3.35 -2.20 -0.52
CA ALA A 103 -3.92 -1.03 0.14
C ALA A 103 -2.85 -0.17 0.82
N CYS A 104 -3.00 1.15 0.74
CA CYS A 104 -2.15 2.07 1.48
C CYS A 104 -2.66 2.25 2.90
N ARG A 105 -1.82 1.93 3.89
CA ARG A 105 -2.02 2.33 5.29
C ARG A 105 -1.39 3.70 5.51
N CYS A 106 -2.20 4.74 5.50
CA CYS A 106 -1.74 6.11 5.62
C CYS A 106 -1.12 6.41 6.99
N PHE A 107 -0.13 7.28 7.00
CA PHE A 107 0.40 7.87 8.22
C PHE A 107 -0.61 8.84 8.83
N ASP A 108 -0.45 9.15 10.10
CA ASP A 108 -1.33 10.08 10.81
C ASP A 108 -1.42 11.42 10.09
N GLY A 109 -2.65 11.93 9.93
CA GLY A 109 -2.91 13.17 9.21
C GLY A 109 -3.00 13.02 7.69
N TRP A 110 -2.94 11.80 7.13
CA TRP A 110 -3.13 11.54 5.71
C TRP A 110 -4.29 10.57 5.45
N THR A 111 -5.02 10.82 4.36
CA THR A 111 -6.17 10.04 3.92
C THR A 111 -6.20 9.95 2.38
N GLY A 112 -7.19 9.25 1.83
CA GLY A 112 -7.25 8.92 0.39
C GLY A 112 -6.70 7.52 0.11
N THR A 113 -7.01 6.95 -1.06
CA THR A 113 -6.60 5.58 -1.39
C THR A 113 -5.10 5.46 -1.63
N ALA A 114 -4.47 6.56 -2.05
CA ALA A 114 -3.03 6.70 -2.20
C ALA A 114 -2.41 7.59 -1.11
N CYS A 115 -3.10 7.87 0.01
CA CYS A 115 -2.63 8.78 1.07
C CYS A 115 -2.23 10.18 0.58
N GLU A 116 -2.91 10.68 -0.45
CA GLU A 116 -2.64 11.95 -1.13
C GLU A 116 -3.25 13.16 -0.42
N CYS A 117 -4.22 12.93 0.48
CA CYS A 117 -5.03 13.98 1.09
C CYS A 117 -4.54 14.28 2.51
N ASN A 118 -4.15 15.53 2.78
CA ASN A 118 -3.80 15.93 4.14
C ASN A 118 -5.10 16.18 4.95
N ALA A 119 -5.36 15.36 5.96
CA ALA A 119 -6.54 15.47 6.82
C ALA A 119 -6.45 16.64 7.83
N THR A 120 -5.31 17.33 7.89
CA THR A 120 -5.12 18.47 8.77
C THR A 120 -5.93 19.67 8.29
N THR A 121 -6.74 20.23 9.17
CA THR A 121 -7.55 21.43 8.86
C THR A 121 -6.86 22.75 9.24
N LEU A 122 -5.67 22.69 9.83
CA LEU A 122 -4.89 23.87 10.24
C LEU A 122 -4.47 24.75 9.07
N THR A 123 -4.22 24.16 7.90
CA THR A 123 -3.86 24.89 6.67
C THR A 123 -5.02 25.68 6.08
N CYS A 124 -6.25 25.38 6.50
CA CYS A 124 -7.48 26.07 6.11
C CYS A 124 -7.89 27.19 7.07
N ILE A 125 -7.12 27.42 8.15
CA ILE A 125 -7.38 28.51 9.10
C ILE A 125 -6.60 29.75 8.66
N ASP A 126 -7.29 30.87 8.52
CA ASP A 126 -6.68 32.15 8.18
C ASP A 126 -5.80 32.64 9.35
N PRO A 127 -4.51 32.94 9.13
CA PRO A 127 -3.64 33.51 10.18
C PRO A 127 -4.16 34.82 10.78
N GLN A 128 -4.92 35.61 10.00
CA GLN A 128 -5.54 36.86 10.44
C GLN A 128 -6.84 36.62 11.19
N ASN A 129 -7.59 35.58 10.81
CA ASN A 129 -8.86 35.21 11.41
C ASN A 129 -8.86 33.72 11.82
N ARG A 130 -8.32 33.45 13.01
CA ARG A 130 -8.07 32.08 13.49
C ARG A 130 -9.29 31.36 14.05
N GLU A 131 -10.45 32.02 14.07
CA GLU A 131 -11.66 31.47 14.67
C GLU A 131 -12.39 30.50 13.73
N LYS A 132 -12.20 30.63 12.42
CA LYS A 132 -13.02 29.96 11.40
C LYS A 132 -12.15 29.27 10.34
N LYS A 133 -12.60 28.08 9.92
CA LYS A 133 -11.99 27.34 8.80
C LYS A 133 -12.57 27.86 7.50
N CYS A 134 -11.72 28.20 6.53
CA CYS A 134 -12.16 28.75 5.26
C CYS A 134 -13.14 29.93 5.43
N ASN A 135 -12.94 30.72 6.49
CA ASN A 135 -13.83 31.82 6.90
C ASN A 135 -15.34 31.45 6.97
N ASP A 136 -15.70 30.17 7.19
CA ASP A 136 -17.07 29.62 7.09
C ASP A 136 -17.72 29.79 5.70
N HIS A 137 -16.91 30.02 4.67
CA HIS A 137 -17.32 30.27 3.29
C HIS A 137 -16.83 29.19 2.33
N GLY A 138 -16.46 28.03 2.86
CA GLY A 138 -15.95 26.90 2.10
C GLY A 138 -15.75 25.66 2.95
N ASP A 139 -15.49 24.55 2.27
CA ASP A 139 -15.15 23.28 2.91
C ASP A 139 -13.64 23.06 2.87
N CYS A 140 -13.05 22.65 3.99
CA CYS A 140 -11.63 22.30 4.04
C CYS A 140 -11.43 20.85 3.56
N LEU A 141 -10.95 20.68 2.33
CA LEU A 141 -10.70 19.39 1.70
C LEU A 141 -9.21 19.23 1.44
N CYS A 142 -8.61 18.16 1.98
CA CYS A 142 -7.19 17.86 1.83
C CYS A 142 -6.23 18.99 2.24
N GLY A 143 -6.65 19.82 3.21
CA GLY A 143 -5.88 20.96 3.69
C GLY A 143 -6.02 22.22 2.82
N GLU A 144 -6.91 22.22 1.84
CA GLU A 144 -7.20 23.37 0.98
C GLU A 144 -8.67 23.77 1.10
N CYS A 145 -8.95 25.07 1.05
CA CYS A 145 -10.31 25.58 1.10
C CYS A 145 -10.99 25.51 -0.27
N HIS A 146 -12.05 24.72 -0.34
CA HIS A 146 -12.97 24.69 -1.47
C HIS A 146 -14.11 25.67 -1.20
N CYS A 147 -13.96 26.89 -1.73
CA CYS A 147 -14.89 27.98 -1.46
C CYS A 147 -16.27 27.77 -2.10
N HIS A 148 -17.30 28.06 -1.32
CA HIS A 148 -18.71 27.97 -1.73
C HIS A 148 -19.02 29.02 -2.81
N ALA A 149 -20.00 28.68 -3.65
CA ALA A 149 -20.51 29.53 -4.71
C ALA A 149 -22.03 29.48 -4.73
N ASP A 150 -22.65 30.56 -5.16
CA ASP A 150 -24.09 30.67 -5.38
C ASP A 150 -24.36 31.20 -6.80
N GLU A 151 -25.62 31.51 -7.09
CA GLU A 151 -26.03 32.04 -8.39
C GLU A 151 -25.59 33.50 -8.63
N HIS A 152 -25.24 34.23 -7.57
CA HIS A 152 -24.87 35.64 -7.62
C HIS A 152 -23.35 35.87 -7.61
N GLY A 153 -22.58 34.87 -7.24
CA GLY A 153 -21.14 34.99 -7.11
C GLY A 153 -20.48 33.79 -6.46
N LYS A 154 -19.22 33.97 -6.06
CA LYS A 154 -18.42 32.93 -5.44
C LYS A 154 -17.41 33.53 -4.46
N TYR A 155 -17.19 32.81 -3.36
CA TYR A 155 -16.07 33.11 -2.47
C TYR A 155 -14.74 32.67 -3.10
N VAL A 156 -13.73 33.51 -2.96
CA VAL A 156 -12.39 33.37 -3.52
C VAL A 156 -11.34 33.70 -2.48
N GLY A 157 -10.09 33.39 -2.81
CA GLY A 157 -8.96 33.51 -1.89
C GLY A 157 -8.58 32.17 -1.28
N LYS A 158 -7.42 32.14 -0.62
CA LYS A 158 -6.86 30.90 -0.06
C LYS A 158 -7.73 30.36 1.08
N TYR A 159 -8.40 31.27 1.79
CA TYR A 159 -9.23 30.99 2.95
C TYR A 159 -10.69 31.39 2.73
N CYS A 160 -11.11 31.60 1.47
CA CYS A 160 -12.45 32.05 1.11
C CYS A 160 -12.83 33.39 1.76
N GLU A 161 -11.86 34.28 1.90
CA GLU A 161 -11.97 35.56 2.61
C GLU A 161 -12.67 36.67 1.81
N SER A 162 -12.82 36.51 0.49
CA SER A 162 -13.38 37.53 -0.40
C SER A 162 -14.53 36.97 -1.23
N TYR A 163 -15.56 37.77 -1.49
CA TYR A 163 -16.68 37.38 -2.37
C TYR A 163 -16.64 38.18 -3.68
N THR A 164 -16.70 37.46 -4.80
CA THR A 164 -16.73 38.04 -6.15
C THR A 164 -18.11 37.81 -6.75
N LYS A 165 -18.82 38.90 -7.10
CA LYS A 165 -20.10 38.84 -7.81
C LYS A 165 -19.89 38.50 -9.29
N TYR A 166 -20.80 37.72 -9.87
CA TYR A 166 -20.83 37.52 -11.31
C TYR A 166 -21.47 38.73 -11.99
N GLU A 167 -20.86 39.25 -13.07
CA GLU A 167 -21.27 40.50 -13.73
C GLU A 167 -22.72 40.48 -14.28
N ASN A 168 -23.39 39.31 -14.32
CA ASN A 168 -24.74 39.13 -14.83
C ASN A 168 -25.76 38.61 -13.79
N SER A 169 -25.43 38.62 -12.50
CA SER A 169 -26.40 38.25 -11.46
C SER A 169 -27.40 39.40 -11.25
N THR A 170 -28.51 39.38 -11.97
CA THR A 170 -29.58 40.36 -11.80
C THR A 170 -30.19 40.24 -10.40
N GLU A 171 -30.18 41.33 -9.64
CA GLU A 171 -31.02 41.48 -8.45
C GLU A 171 -32.48 41.21 -8.86
N VAL A 172 -33.03 40.06 -8.45
CA VAL A 172 -34.49 39.95 -8.33
C VAL A 172 -34.88 40.76 -7.11
N ASN A 173 -35.00 42.07 -7.31
CA ASN A 173 -35.66 42.96 -6.38
C ASN A 173 -37.12 42.50 -6.27
N ASN A 174 -37.49 41.98 -5.09
CA ASN A 174 -38.87 41.74 -4.71
C ASN A 174 -39.12 42.48 -3.38
#